data_AF-A0A6N9AHQ2-F1
#
_entry.id   AF-A0A6N9AHQ2-F1
#
_cell.length_a   1.000
_cell.length_b   1.000
_cell.length_c   1.000
_cell.angle_alpha   90.00
_cell.angle_beta   90.00
_cell.angle_gamma   90.00
#
_symmetry.space_group_name_H-M   'P 1'
#
loop_
_entity.id
_entity.type
_entity.pdbx_description
1 polymer ?
#
loop_
_entity_poly.entity_id
_entity_poly.type
_entity_poly.pdbx_seq_one_letter_code
_entity_poly.pdbx_strand_id
1 'polypeptide(L)'
;MDESLVDIVLILLAALVAVAVIPTFDVEPPTSTEINDSEIQLKPLQIAIDDSGAFLYADGSSDNNVVSLSAQELYDLVYDTNPNRTIEFTADRMAPANILVEANRIVQEVGRNAVFLVVVDS
;
A
#
# COMPACT_ATOMS: atom_id res chain seq x y z
N MET A 1 31.66 -29.56 58.22
CA MET A 1 30.96 -29.49 56.92
C MET A 1 30.09 -28.28 56.99
N ASP A 2 30.27 -27.36 56.04
CA ASP A 2 29.75 -26.00 56.05
C ASP A 2 28.25 -26.01 55.69
N GLU A 3 27.37 -25.68 56.63
CA GLU A 3 25.91 -25.64 56.42
C GLU A 3 25.50 -24.57 55.38
N SER A 4 26.38 -23.60 55.12
CA SER A 4 26.17 -22.50 54.15
C SER A 4 26.07 -22.96 52.70
N LEU A 5 26.75 -24.04 52.31
CA LEU A 5 26.71 -24.56 50.94
C LEU A 5 25.41 -25.30 50.64
N VAL A 6 24.79 -25.91 51.65
CA VAL A 6 23.54 -26.65 51.51
C VAL A 6 22.39 -25.68 51.23
N ASP A 7 22.33 -24.54 51.92
CA ASP A 7 21.32 -23.52 51.69
C ASP A 7 21.46 -22.84 50.32
N ILE A 8 22.68 -22.55 49.88
CA ILE A 8 22.92 -21.96 48.54
C ILE A 8 22.49 -22.92 47.43
N VAL A 9 22.78 -24.21 47.57
CA VAL A 9 22.36 -25.24 46.61
C VAL A 9 20.84 -25.41 46.64
N LEU A 10 20.20 -25.39 47.81
CA LEU A 10 18.74 -25.44 47.93
C LEU A 10 18.04 -24.23 47.29
N ILE A 11 18.59 -23.03 47.46
CA ILE A 11 18.08 -21.80 46.83
C ILE A 11 18.23 -21.87 45.30
N LEU A 12 19.38 -22.34 44.81
CA LEU A 12 19.60 -22.54 43.37
C LEU A 12 18.67 -23.62 42.79
N LEU A 13 18.41 -24.70 43.54
CA LEU A 13 17.47 -25.75 43.14
C LEU A 13 16.02 -25.22 43.11
N ALA A 14 15.63 -24.41 44.10
CA ALA A 14 14.31 -23.79 44.16
C ALA A 14 14.10 -22.76 43.04
N ALA A 15 15.15 -22.02 42.66
CA ALA A 15 15.11 -21.07 41.54
C ALA A 15 14.95 -21.77 40.17
N LEU A 16 15.43 -23.01 40.03
CA LEU A 16 15.33 -23.79 38.79
C LEU A 16 13.92 -24.37 38.53
N VAL A 17 13.05 -24.39 39.55
CA VAL A 17 11.64 -24.87 39.44
C VAL A 17 10.68 -23.73 39.07
N ALA A 18 11.18 -22.52 38.78
CA ALA A 18 10.39 -21.47 38.15
C ALA A 18 10.07 -21.87 36.70
N VAL A 19 9.06 -22.72 36.54
CA VAL A 19 8.43 -23.09 35.27
C VAL A 19 8.12 -21.80 34.52
N ALA A 20 8.79 -21.62 33.38
CA ALA A 20 8.43 -20.58 32.43
C ALA A 20 6.99 -20.82 32.01
N VAL A 21 6.08 -20.00 32.52
CA VAL A 21 4.71 -19.91 32.00
C VAL A 21 4.85 -19.29 30.61
N ILE A 22 4.85 -20.14 29.58
CA ILE A 22 4.78 -19.68 28.20
C ILE A 22 3.35 -19.17 28.03
N PRO A 23 3.12 -17.88 27.75
CA PRO A 23 1.79 -17.42 27.39
C PRO A 23 1.40 -18.11 26.09
N THR A 24 0.40 -18.98 26.14
CA THR A 24 -0.27 -19.46 24.93
C THR A 24 -1.06 -18.28 24.40
N PHE A 25 -0.58 -17.69 23.31
CA PHE A 25 -1.42 -16.82 22.49
C PHE A 25 -2.47 -17.71 21.84
N ASP A 26 -3.71 -17.62 22.31
CA ASP A 26 -4.83 -18.19 21.60
C ASP A 26 -5.01 -17.33 20.34
N VAL A 27 -4.40 -17.78 19.24
CA VAL A 27 -4.63 -17.17 17.94
C VAL A 27 -5.92 -17.77 17.46
N GLU A 28 -7.02 -17.09 17.74
CA GLU A 28 -8.28 -17.38 17.07
C GLU A 28 -7.99 -17.30 15.56
N PRO A 29 -8.20 -18.38 14.78
CA PRO A 29 -8.03 -18.29 13.35
C PRO A 29 -8.90 -17.13 12.88
N PRO A 30 -8.41 -16.26 11.97
CA PRO A 30 -9.24 -15.18 11.47
C PRO A 30 -10.56 -15.81 11.08
N THR A 31 -11.64 -15.32 11.68
CA THR A 31 -12.97 -15.69 11.24
C THR A 31 -12.94 -15.49 9.74
N SER A 32 -13.24 -16.55 8.99
CA SER A 32 -13.30 -16.46 7.54
C SER A 32 -14.39 -15.45 7.24
N THR A 33 -14.00 -14.18 7.08
CA THR A 33 -14.84 -13.20 6.41
C THR A 33 -15.12 -13.85 5.08
N GLU A 34 -16.36 -14.27 4.88
CA GLU A 34 -16.89 -14.49 3.55
C GLU A 34 -16.36 -13.32 2.73
N ILE A 35 -15.56 -13.62 1.70
CA ILE A 35 -15.25 -12.64 0.68
C ILE A 35 -16.63 -12.34 0.12
N ASN A 36 -17.22 -11.23 0.59
CA ASN A 36 -18.33 -10.64 -0.11
C ASN A 36 -17.79 -10.49 -1.53
N ASP A 37 -18.41 -11.20 -2.47
CA ASP A 37 -18.19 -11.12 -3.92
C ASP A 37 -18.47 -9.69 -4.49
N SER A 38 -18.59 -8.72 -3.57
CA SER A 38 -18.51 -7.28 -3.71
C SER A 38 -17.08 -6.76 -3.57
N GLU A 39 -16.04 -7.56 -3.84
CA GLU A 39 -14.85 -7.02 -4.49
C GLU A 39 -15.30 -6.50 -5.87
N ILE A 40 -15.95 -5.34 -5.84
CA ILE A 40 -16.23 -4.55 -7.03
C ILE A 40 -14.88 -4.47 -7.73
N GLN A 41 -14.75 -5.14 -8.87
CA GLN A 41 -13.59 -4.95 -9.74
C GLN A 41 -13.65 -3.51 -10.21
N LEU A 42 -13.09 -2.61 -9.39
CA LEU A 42 -12.98 -1.20 -9.70
C LEU A 42 -11.97 -1.14 -10.83
N LYS A 43 -12.48 -0.90 -12.03
CA LYS A 43 -11.63 -0.60 -13.18
C LYS A 43 -10.58 0.43 -12.75
N PRO A 44 -9.30 0.30 -13.16
CA PRO A 44 -8.28 1.25 -12.78
C PRO A 44 -8.70 2.71 -13.05
N LEU A 45 -8.19 3.64 -12.25
CA LEU A 45 -8.24 5.04 -12.61
C LEU A 45 -7.16 5.28 -13.66
N GLN A 46 -7.55 5.46 -14.92
CA GLN A 46 -6.62 5.67 -16.01
C GLN A 46 -6.26 7.15 -16.15
N ILE A 47 -4.97 7.42 -16.17
CA ILE A 47 -4.39 8.75 -16.34
C ILE A 47 -3.33 8.64 -17.42
N ALA A 48 -3.48 9.44 -18.48
CA ALA A 48 -2.46 9.53 -19.53
C ALA A 48 -1.48 10.68 -19.23
N ILE A 49 -0.24 10.54 -19.69
CA ILE A 49 0.78 11.59 -19.64
C ILE A 49 1.23 11.81 -21.08
N ASP A 50 0.97 12.99 -21.63
CA ASP A 50 1.36 13.32 -23.01
C ASP A 50 2.83 13.76 -23.12
N ASP A 51 3.27 14.01 -24.36
CA ASP A 51 4.63 14.46 -24.69
C ASP A 51 4.95 15.86 -24.14
N SER A 52 3.92 16.67 -23.86
CA SER A 52 4.04 17.97 -23.20
C SER A 52 4.20 17.86 -21.68
N GLY A 53 3.93 16.69 -21.12
CA GLY A 53 3.95 16.43 -19.68
C GLY A 53 2.64 16.76 -18.97
N ALA A 54 1.55 16.90 -19.71
CA ALA A 54 0.23 17.12 -19.12
C ALA A 54 -0.37 15.80 -18.62
N PHE A 55 -0.99 15.84 -17.44
CA PHE A 55 -1.82 14.73 -16.95
C PHE A 55 -3.19 14.82 -17.60
N LEU A 56 -3.60 13.78 -18.32
CA LEU A 56 -4.87 13.71 -19.02
C LEU A 56 -5.76 12.66 -18.36
N TYR A 57 -6.96 13.08 -17.98
CA TYR A 57 -7.94 12.22 -17.32
C TYR A 57 -9.27 12.30 -18.07
N ALA A 58 -9.85 11.14 -18.38
CA ALA A 58 -11.22 11.10 -18.87
C ALA A 58 -12.16 11.14 -17.66
N ASP A 59 -12.81 12.28 -17.44
CA ASP A 59 -13.88 12.32 -16.46
C ASP A 59 -14.99 11.40 -16.97
N GLY A 60 -15.48 10.50 -16.12
CA GLY A 60 -16.50 9.52 -16.53
C GLY A 60 -17.86 10.16 -16.82
N SER A 61 -17.90 11.45 -17.18
CA SER A 61 -19.11 12.15 -17.59
C SER A 61 -19.62 11.56 -18.90
N SER A 62 -20.94 11.71 -19.12
CA SER A 62 -21.61 11.24 -20.34
C SER A 62 -21.02 11.81 -21.64
N ASP A 63 -20.21 12.86 -21.52
CA ASP A 63 -19.70 13.64 -22.64
C ASP A 63 -18.29 13.19 -23.07
N ASN A 64 -17.69 12.20 -22.38
CA ASN A 64 -16.34 11.68 -22.65
C ASN A 64 -15.29 12.81 -22.73
N ASN A 65 -15.33 13.75 -21.79
CA ASN A 65 -14.40 14.87 -21.78
C ASN A 65 -13.04 14.42 -21.25
N VAL A 66 -11.99 14.76 -21.99
CA VAL A 66 -10.60 14.65 -21.52
C VAL A 66 -10.21 15.97 -20.90
N VAL A 67 -9.83 15.92 -19.63
CA VAL A 67 -9.41 17.08 -18.84
C VAL A 67 -7.91 17.02 -18.64
N SER A 68 -7.23 18.14 -18.83
CA SER A 68 -5.84 18.31 -18.44
C SER A 68 -5.77 18.76 -16.98
N LEU A 69 -4.97 18.07 -16.18
CA LEU A 69 -4.80 18.31 -14.76
C LEU A 69 -3.41 18.88 -14.48
N SER A 70 -3.35 19.83 -13.57
CA SER A 70 -2.12 20.19 -12.86
C SER A 70 -1.72 19.10 -11.86
N ALA A 71 -0.49 19.19 -11.33
CA ALA A 71 0.00 18.26 -10.31
C ALA A 71 -0.86 18.28 -9.02
N GLN A 72 -1.38 19.45 -8.63
CA GLN A 72 -2.26 19.55 -7.47
C GLN A 72 -3.62 18.91 -7.74
N GLU A 73 -4.21 19.13 -8.91
CA GLU A 73 -5.48 18.51 -9.28
C GLU A 73 -5.35 16.99 -9.42
N LEU A 74 -4.20 16.50 -9.90
CA LEU A 74 -3.87 15.08 -9.88
C LEU A 74 -3.81 14.53 -8.44
N TYR A 75 -3.16 15.25 -7.53
CA TYR A 75 -3.10 14.87 -6.12
C TYR A 75 -4.50 14.74 -5.52
N ASP A 76 -5.34 15.75 -5.71
CA ASP A 76 -6.70 15.78 -5.18
C ASP A 76 -7.54 14.61 -5.75
N LEU A 77 -7.44 14.38 -7.07
CA LEU A 77 -8.10 13.25 -7.74
C LEU A 77 -7.67 11.89 -7.17
N VAL A 78 -6.37 11.67 -6.97
CA VAL A 78 -5.82 10.40 -6.45
C VAL A 78 -6.18 10.22 -4.97
N TYR A 79 -6.21 11.31 -4.20
CA TYR A 79 -6.63 11.31 -2.80
C TYR A 79 -8.09 10.91 -2.63
N ASP A 80 -8.99 11.55 -3.39
CA ASP A 80 -10.44 11.32 -3.33
C ASP A 80 -10.88 10.01 -3.97
N THR A 81 -10.03 9.42 -4.81
CA THR A 81 -10.30 8.12 -5.41
C THR A 81 -10.35 7.01 -4.35
N ASN A 82 -11.24 6.04 -4.57
CA ASN A 82 -11.39 4.86 -3.70
C ASN A 82 -9.99 4.23 -3.40
N PRO A 83 -9.63 4.02 -2.13
CA PRO A 83 -8.29 3.58 -1.75
C PRO A 83 -7.93 2.18 -2.27
N ASN A 84 -8.91 1.35 -2.58
CA ASN A 84 -8.73 0.01 -3.15
C ASN A 84 -8.67 0.03 -4.69
N ARG A 85 -8.84 1.19 -5.33
CA ARG A 85 -8.74 1.33 -6.78
C ARG A 85 -7.28 1.55 -7.19
N THR A 86 -6.80 0.73 -8.10
CA THR A 86 -5.47 0.91 -8.71
C THR A 86 -5.46 2.15 -9.61
N ILE A 87 -4.38 2.93 -9.54
CA ILE A 87 -4.14 4.03 -10.47
C ILE A 87 -3.24 3.52 -11.60
N GLU A 88 -3.64 3.74 -12.85
CA GLU A 88 -2.88 3.31 -14.03
C GLU A 88 -2.42 4.55 -14.80
N PHE A 89 -1.10 4.75 -14.85
CA PHE A 89 -0.49 5.79 -15.66
C PHE A 89 -0.05 5.20 -16.99
N THR A 90 -0.51 5.79 -18.09
CA THR A 90 0.00 5.50 -19.44
C THR A 90 0.75 6.72 -19.95
N ALA A 91 2.05 6.61 -20.14
CA ALA A 91 2.87 7.71 -20.60
C ALA A 91 3.25 7.56 -22.07
N ASP A 92 3.18 8.66 -22.81
CA ASP A 92 3.81 8.79 -24.11
C ASP A 92 5.32 8.54 -23.99
N ARG A 93 5.93 7.97 -25.03
CA ARG A 93 7.38 7.70 -25.09
C ARG A 93 8.21 8.95 -24.87
N MET A 94 7.72 10.11 -25.30
CA MET A 94 8.37 11.40 -25.22
C MET A 94 8.01 12.17 -23.95
N ALA A 95 7.19 11.62 -23.07
CA ALA A 95 6.81 12.26 -21.81
C ALA A 95 8.05 12.66 -20.99
N PRO A 96 8.10 13.88 -20.43
CA PRO A 96 9.23 14.33 -19.64
C PRO A 96 9.45 13.47 -18.39
N ALA A 97 10.68 12.99 -18.17
CA ALA A 97 11.00 12.09 -17.07
C ALA A 97 10.68 12.68 -15.67
N ASN A 98 10.82 14.00 -15.50
CA ASN A 98 10.48 14.68 -14.25
C ASN A 98 8.97 14.59 -13.93
N ILE A 99 8.11 14.52 -14.95
CA ILE A 99 6.66 14.39 -14.78
C ILE A 99 6.29 12.97 -14.32
N LEU A 100 6.98 11.94 -14.84
CA LEU A 100 6.80 10.56 -14.37
C LEU A 100 7.21 10.40 -12.90
N VAL A 101 8.31 11.04 -12.50
CA VAL A 101 8.77 11.07 -11.10
C VAL A 101 7.76 11.79 -10.21
N GLU A 102 7.20 12.91 -10.68
CA GLU A 102 6.17 13.67 -9.96
C GLU A 102 4.88 12.87 -9.77
N ALA A 103 4.40 12.20 -10.82
CA ALA A 103 3.25 11.30 -10.73
C ALA A 103 3.47 10.18 -9.69
N ASN A 104 4.63 9.53 -9.73
CA ASN A 104 4.97 8.49 -8.77
C ASN A 104 5.06 9.04 -7.33
N ARG A 105 5.65 10.22 -7.14
CA ARG A 105 5.69 10.91 -5.84
C ARG A 105 4.28 11.12 -5.30
N ILE A 106 3.37 11.67 -6.10
CA ILE A 106 1.98 11.94 -5.69
C ILE A 106 1.28 10.67 -5.21
N VAL A 107 1.35 9.58 -5.99
CA VAL A 107 0.71 8.31 -5.62
C VAL A 107 1.28 7.77 -4.31
N GLN A 108 2.61 7.83 -4.13
CA GLN A 108 3.26 7.35 -2.91
C GLN A 108 2.89 8.20 -1.68
N GLU A 109 2.80 9.52 -1.83
CA GLU A 109 2.38 10.44 -0.76
C GLU A 109 0.94 10.18 -0.31
N VAL A 110 0.04 9.87 -1.24
CA VAL A 110 -1.35 9.51 -0.94
C VAL A 110 -1.47 8.08 -0.39
N GLY A 111 -0.43 7.25 -0.57
CA GLY A 111 -0.42 5.85 -0.15
C GLY A 111 -1.33 4.99 -1.02
N ARG A 112 -1.28 5.18 -2.35
CA ARG A 112 -2.06 4.39 -3.33
C ARG A 112 -1.19 3.38 -4.06
N ASN A 113 -1.85 2.36 -4.62
CA ASN A 113 -1.21 1.44 -5.56
C ASN A 113 -1.28 2.02 -6.97
N ALA A 114 -0.14 2.10 -7.66
CA ALA A 114 -0.09 2.51 -9.05
C ALA A 114 0.71 1.56 -9.93
N VAL A 115 0.31 1.51 -11.20
CA VAL A 115 1.03 0.85 -12.29
C VAL A 115 1.41 1.91 -13.32
N PHE A 116 2.66 1.91 -13.75
CA PHE A 116 3.18 2.80 -14.79
C PHE A 116 3.47 2.00 -16.06
N LEU A 117 2.80 2.35 -17.14
CA LEU A 117 2.95 1.78 -18.46
C LEU A 117 3.55 2.86 -19.37
N VAL A 118 4.78 2.65 -19.84
CA VAL A 118 5.41 3.53 -20.84
C VAL A 118 5.15 2.92 -22.20
N VAL A 119 4.49 3.68 -23.08
CA VAL A 119 4.26 3.22 -24.46
C VAL A 119 5.61 3.24 -25.17
N VAL A 120 6.04 2.08 -25.66
CA VAL A 120 7.26 1.95 -26.47
C VAL A 120 6.80 1.59 -27.87
N ASP A 121 6.90 2.54 -28.82
CA ASP A 121 6.62 2.22 -30.23
C ASP A 121 7.56 1.09 -30.71
N SER A 122 6.96 0.13 -31.41
CA SER A 122 7.63 -1.00 -32.09
C SER A 122 8.46 -0.55 -33.28
#